data_AF-A0A3N5V9H4-F1
#
_entry.id   AF-A0A3N5V9H4-F1
#
_cell.length_a   1.000
_cell.length_b   1.000
_cell.length_c   1.000
_cell.angle_alpha   90.00
_cell.angle_beta   90.00
_cell.angle_gamma   90.00
#
_symmetry.space_group_name_H-M   'P 1'
#
loop_
_entity.id
_entity.type
_entity.pdbx_description
1 polymer ?
#
loop_
_entity_poly.entity_id
_entity_poly.type
_entity_poly.pdbx_seq_one_letter_code
_entity_poly.pdbx_strand_id
1 'polypeptide(L)'
;MALTREDFSILDRFAFEAPPVGVKFLTRPPANVERLNEKMAFCEMLKKAQQGNAFFVDAENHVCEAGLYVLGQADSPEPFISGEFGAGLRIFEEPRSASRLYLHIPKLGRGVVHYVSFSPLDKLSFDP
;
A
#
# COMPACT_ATOMS: atom_id res chain seq x y z
N MET A 1 -26.88 1.66 -4.00
CA MET A 1 -26.47 2.39 -5.21
C MET A 1 -25.62 1.43 -6.02
N ALA A 2 -26.15 0.88 -7.10
CA ALA A 2 -25.41 -0.07 -7.93
C ALA A 2 -24.39 0.74 -8.74
N LEU A 3 -23.11 0.60 -8.40
CA LEU A 3 -22.02 1.21 -9.16
C LEU A 3 -22.12 0.68 -10.60
N THR A 4 -22.31 1.58 -11.56
CA THR A 4 -22.13 1.28 -12.98
C THR A 4 -20.76 0.65 -13.13
N ARG A 5 -20.69 -0.57 -13.70
CA ARG A 5 -19.40 -1.18 -14.07
C ARG A 5 -18.71 -0.21 -15.01
N GLU A 6 -17.75 0.54 -14.51
CA GLU A 6 -16.88 1.36 -15.34
C GLU A 6 -16.18 0.41 -16.30
N ASP A 7 -16.30 0.71 -17.60
CA ASP A 7 -15.71 -0.12 -18.63
C ASP A 7 -14.20 0.17 -18.69
N PHE A 8 -13.44 -0.63 -17.95
CA PHE A 8 -11.98 -0.55 -17.92
C PHE A 8 -11.31 -1.20 -19.15
N SER A 9 -12.06 -1.71 -20.13
CA SER A 9 -11.50 -2.39 -21.32
C SER A 9 -10.57 -1.52 -22.17
N ILE A 10 -10.69 -0.19 -22.07
CA ILE A 10 -9.75 0.72 -22.73
C ILE A 10 -8.31 0.51 -22.26
N LEU A 11 -8.12 0.06 -21.01
CA LEU A 11 -6.81 -0.15 -20.41
C LEU A 11 -6.07 -1.35 -21.02
N ASP A 12 -6.79 -2.31 -21.61
CA ASP A 12 -6.21 -3.46 -22.32
C ASP A 12 -5.40 -3.02 -23.55
N ARG A 13 -5.76 -1.87 -24.15
CA ARG A 13 -5.04 -1.33 -25.33
C ARG A 13 -3.63 -0.85 -25.03
N PHE A 14 -3.34 -0.54 -23.76
CA PHE A 14 -2.02 -0.07 -23.36
C PHE A 14 -1.01 -1.21 -23.22
N ALA A 15 -1.48 -2.47 -23.20
CA ALA A 15 -0.64 -3.67 -23.12
C ALA A 15 0.43 -3.58 -22.01
N PHE A 16 0.02 -3.16 -20.80
CA PHE A 16 0.92 -3.02 -19.67
C PHE A 16 1.58 -4.37 -19.31
N GLU A 17 2.89 -4.35 -19.04
CA GLU A 17 3.63 -5.53 -18.58
C GLU A 17 3.12 -6.05 -17.23
N ALA A 18 2.65 -5.13 -16.38
CA ALA A 18 2.01 -5.44 -15.11
C ALA A 18 0.60 -4.84 -15.10
N PRO A 19 -0.44 -5.60 -14.71
CA PRO A 19 -1.80 -5.10 -14.72
C PRO A 19 -1.97 -3.97 -13.70
N PRO A 20 -2.81 -2.96 -14.00
CA PRO A 20 -3.14 -1.93 -13.02
C PRO A 20 -3.87 -2.54 -11.81
N VAL A 21 -3.63 -1.94 -10.64
CA VAL A 21 -4.22 -2.37 -9.38
C VAL A 21 -5.02 -1.22 -8.78
N GLY A 22 -6.29 -1.49 -8.47
CA GLY A 22 -7.11 -0.64 -7.63
C GLY A 22 -6.71 -0.78 -6.17
N VAL A 23 -6.50 0.36 -5.50
CA VAL A 23 -6.13 0.42 -4.09
C VAL A 23 -7.11 1.33 -3.37
N LYS A 24 -7.77 0.82 -2.34
CA LYS A 24 -8.72 1.59 -1.53
C LYS A 24 -8.33 1.61 -0.07
N PHE A 25 -8.29 2.81 0.50
CA PHE A 25 -8.04 3.02 1.93
C PHE A 25 -9.36 3.11 2.71
N LEU A 26 -9.48 2.34 3.78
CA LEU A 26 -10.74 2.10 4.47
C LEU A 26 -10.61 2.28 5.99
N THR A 27 -11.65 2.85 6.60
CA THR A 27 -11.76 3.01 8.07
C THR A 27 -12.51 1.85 8.72
N ARG A 28 -13.15 0.98 7.92
CA ARG A 28 -13.95 -0.18 8.37
C ARG A 28 -13.61 -1.38 7.48
N PRO A 29 -13.76 -2.62 7.98
CA PRO A 29 -13.44 -3.80 7.20
C PRO A 29 -14.35 -3.89 5.95
N PRO A 30 -13.81 -4.25 4.77
CA PRO A 30 -14.60 -4.43 3.56
C PRO A 30 -15.47 -5.69 3.65
N ALA A 31 -16.66 -5.66 3.05
CA ALA A 31 -17.62 -6.78 3.13
C ALA A 31 -17.36 -7.90 2.12
N ASN A 32 -16.86 -7.57 0.91
CA ASN A 32 -16.81 -8.49 -0.24
C ASN A 32 -15.38 -8.73 -0.75
N VAL A 33 -14.40 -8.63 0.14
CA VAL A 33 -12.99 -8.85 -0.17
C VAL A 33 -12.43 -9.74 0.93
N GLU A 34 -11.69 -10.78 0.59
CA GLU A 34 -11.09 -11.68 1.57
C GLU A 34 -9.84 -11.06 2.20
N ARG A 35 -9.60 -11.38 3.49
CA ARG A 35 -8.38 -10.93 4.16
C ARG A 35 -7.20 -11.73 3.65
N LEU A 36 -6.05 -11.07 3.49
CA LEU A 36 -4.81 -11.76 3.18
C LEU A 36 -4.43 -12.72 4.33
N ASN A 37 -4.17 -13.99 3.99
CA ASN A 37 -3.83 -15.04 4.97
C ASN A 37 -2.33 -15.13 5.31
N GLU A 38 -1.53 -14.20 4.78
CA GLU A 38 -0.08 -14.15 4.99
C GLU A 38 0.36 -12.75 5.42
N LYS A 39 1.62 -12.63 5.79
CA LYS A 39 2.24 -11.36 6.14
C LYS A 39 3.32 -11.01 5.12
N MET A 40 3.37 -9.75 4.70
CA MET A 40 4.34 -9.27 3.71
C MET A 40 4.55 -7.76 3.81
N ALA A 41 5.54 -7.24 3.09
CA ALA A 41 5.76 -5.80 3.03
C ALA A 41 4.67 -5.14 2.18
N PHE A 42 4.35 -3.87 2.47
CA PHE A 42 3.30 -3.15 1.73
C PHE A 42 3.56 -3.08 0.22
N CYS A 43 4.83 -2.94 -0.19
CA CYS A 43 5.23 -2.98 -1.59
C CYS A 43 5.02 -4.36 -2.25
N GLU A 44 5.18 -5.45 -1.49
CA GLU A 44 4.93 -6.81 -1.97
C GLU A 44 3.44 -7.09 -2.16
N MET A 45 2.57 -6.47 -1.35
CA MET A 45 1.11 -6.56 -1.51
C MET A 45 0.67 -6.02 -2.88
N LEU A 46 1.26 -4.91 -3.33
CA LEU A 46 0.98 -4.37 -4.67
C LEU A 46 1.36 -5.38 -5.76
N LYS A 47 2.55 -5.99 -5.64
CA LYS A 47 3.01 -7.03 -6.59
C LYS A 47 2.12 -8.27 -6.56
N LYS A 48 1.65 -8.69 -5.37
CA LYS A 48 0.71 -9.82 -5.23
C LYS A 48 -0.61 -9.52 -5.93
N ALA A 49 -1.11 -8.28 -5.82
CA ALA A 49 -2.31 -7.87 -6.53
C ALA A 49 -2.11 -7.86 -8.05
N GLN A 50 -0.94 -7.41 -8.52
CA GLN A 50 -0.55 -7.49 -9.94
C GLN A 50 -0.49 -8.93 -10.46
N GLN A 51 -0.31 -9.94 -9.60
CA GLN A 51 -0.36 -11.36 -9.97
C GLN A 51 -1.80 -11.92 -10.02
N GLY A 52 -2.82 -11.06 -9.96
CA GLY A 52 -4.22 -11.44 -10.11
C GLY A 52 -4.96 -11.69 -8.79
N ASN A 53 -4.42 -11.26 -7.65
CA ASN A 53 -5.04 -11.50 -6.33
C ASN A 53 -5.83 -10.28 -5.85
N ALA A 54 -7.07 -10.48 -5.38
CA ALA A 54 -7.87 -9.45 -4.73
C ALA A 54 -8.00 -9.78 -3.25
N PHE A 55 -7.61 -8.85 -2.38
CA PHE A 55 -7.59 -9.07 -0.93
C PHE A 55 -7.57 -7.73 -0.19
N PHE A 56 -7.89 -7.77 1.11
CA PHE A 56 -7.63 -6.65 2.01
C PHE A 56 -6.63 -7.03 3.09
N VAL A 57 -6.00 -6.01 3.66
CA VAL A 57 -5.04 -6.13 4.75
C VAL A 57 -5.37 -5.16 5.87
N ASP A 58 -4.91 -5.48 7.06
CA ASP A 58 -4.81 -4.57 8.20
C ASP A 58 -3.38 -4.59 8.77
N ALA A 59 -3.17 -3.89 9.88
CA ALA A 59 -1.85 -3.75 10.50
C ALA A 59 -1.16 -5.10 10.82
N GLU A 60 -1.92 -6.17 11.09
CA GLU A 60 -1.34 -7.48 11.47
C GLU A 60 -0.73 -8.23 10.27
N ASN A 61 -1.10 -7.85 9.05
CA ASN A 61 -0.58 -8.40 7.80
C ASN A 61 0.79 -7.81 7.38
N HIS A 62 1.28 -6.77 8.06
CA HIS A 62 2.52 -6.11 7.67
C HIS A 62 3.75 -6.72 8.36
N VAL A 63 4.82 -6.96 7.61
CA VAL A 63 6.17 -7.28 8.15
C VAL A 63 7.15 -6.11 8.04
N CYS A 64 6.72 -4.99 7.45
CA CYS A 64 7.56 -3.82 7.19
C CYS A 64 6.98 -2.57 7.86
N GLU A 65 7.77 -1.96 8.73
CA GLU A 65 7.40 -0.75 9.50
C GLU A 65 7.16 0.47 8.61
N ALA A 66 7.87 0.57 7.47
CA ALA A 66 7.67 1.65 6.52
C ALA A 66 6.25 1.68 5.96
N GLY A 67 5.66 0.51 5.71
CA GLY A 67 4.28 0.38 5.24
C GLY A 67 3.27 0.90 6.27
N LEU A 68 3.43 0.48 7.53
CA LEU A 68 2.57 0.95 8.62
C LEU A 68 2.71 2.45 8.86
N TYR A 69 3.92 2.98 8.72
CA TYR A 69 4.19 4.41 8.88
C TYR A 69 3.46 5.27 7.83
N VAL A 70 3.59 4.94 6.53
CA VAL A 70 2.93 5.72 5.46
C VAL A 70 1.41 5.60 5.51
N LEU A 71 0.90 4.47 6.01
CA LEU A 71 -0.53 4.25 6.22
C LEU A 71 -1.06 4.93 7.50
N GLY A 72 -0.21 5.57 8.31
CA GLY A 72 -0.61 6.20 9.56
C GLY A 72 -1.04 5.20 10.64
N GLN A 73 -0.67 3.92 10.50
CA GLN A 73 -1.02 2.83 11.43
C GLN A 73 0.03 2.61 12.52
N ALA A 74 1.26 3.09 12.31
CA ALA A 74 2.32 3.11 13.31
C ALA A 74 3.12 4.41 13.23
N ASP A 75 3.80 4.76 14.32
CA ASP A 75 4.79 5.83 14.31
C ASP A 75 6.07 5.36 13.61
N SER A 76 6.88 6.31 13.14
CA SER A 76 8.14 5.98 12.46
C SER A 76 9.16 5.43 13.47
N PRO A 77 9.87 4.35 13.16
CA PRO A 77 10.98 3.86 13.95
C PRO A 77 12.09 4.93 14.10
N GLU A 78 12.82 4.93 15.21
CA GLU A 78 13.93 5.86 15.41
C GLU A 78 14.98 5.82 14.29
N PRO A 79 15.45 4.64 13.80
CA PRO A 79 16.46 4.57 12.74
C PRO A 79 16.02 5.19 11.41
N PHE A 80 14.70 5.34 11.22
CA PHE A 80 14.13 5.94 10.03
C PHE A 80 14.25 7.45 10.13
N ILE A 81 13.78 8.02 11.24
CA ILE A 81 13.84 9.46 11.51
C ILE A 81 15.28 9.96 11.63
N SER A 82 16.19 9.19 12.25
CA SER A 82 17.62 9.55 12.32
C SER A 82 18.31 9.49 10.95
N GLY A 83 17.73 8.75 10.01
CA GLY A 83 18.27 8.50 8.68
C GLY A 83 19.31 7.38 8.62
N GLU A 84 19.65 6.76 9.75
CA GLU A 84 20.61 5.65 9.83
C GLU A 84 20.19 4.48 8.95
N PHE A 85 18.89 4.17 8.91
CA PHE A 85 18.37 3.09 8.06
C PHE A 85 18.64 3.36 6.57
N GLY A 86 18.29 4.55 6.08
CA GLY A 86 18.46 4.91 4.67
C GLY A 86 19.93 5.00 4.24
N ALA A 87 20.80 5.53 5.10
CA ALA A 87 22.24 5.58 4.86
C ALA A 87 22.90 4.20 4.95
N GLY A 88 22.48 3.37 5.92
CA GLY A 88 22.95 1.99 6.07
C GLY A 88 22.66 1.11 4.85
N LEU A 89 21.52 1.33 4.20
CA LEU A 89 21.18 0.70 2.91
C LEU A 89 21.93 1.30 1.70
N ARG A 90 22.74 2.34 1.91
CA ARG A 90 23.45 3.10 0.87
C ARG A 90 22.52 3.71 -0.19
N ILE A 91 21.27 3.98 0.19
CA ILE A 91 20.31 4.73 -0.64
C ILE A 91 20.65 6.23 -0.58
N PHE A 92 21.13 6.68 0.58
CA PHE A 92 21.61 8.04 0.81
C PHE A 92 23.08 8.01 1.20
N GLU A 93 23.80 9.07 0.87
CA GLU A 93 25.22 9.22 1.20
C GLU A 93 25.46 9.27 2.72
N GLU A 94 24.60 9.98 3.46
CA GLU A 94 24.73 10.18 4.91
C GLU A 94 23.36 10.21 5.62
N PRO A 95 23.28 9.89 6.93
CA PRO A 95 22.03 9.89 7.70
C PRO A 95 21.29 11.22 7.66
N ARG A 96 22.00 12.35 7.64
CA ARG A 96 21.40 13.68 7.54
C ARG A 96 20.58 13.87 6.26
N SER A 97 21.03 13.30 5.14
CA SER A 97 20.30 13.37 3.88
C SER A 97 19.07 12.47 3.90
N ALA A 98 19.19 11.29 4.51
CA ALA A 98 18.08 10.35 4.68
C ALA A 98 17.00 10.86 5.64
N SER A 99 17.36 11.50 6.76
CA SER A 99 16.38 11.97 7.76
C SER A 99 15.45 13.05 7.21
N ARG A 100 15.94 13.91 6.31
CA ARG A 100 15.14 14.96 5.67
C ARG A 100 13.95 14.42 4.89
N LEU A 101 14.05 13.18 4.37
CA LEU A 101 12.95 12.52 3.68
C LEU A 101 11.70 12.47 4.56
N TYR A 102 11.85 12.16 5.85
CA TYR A 102 10.73 11.96 6.78
C TYR A 102 9.97 13.24 7.13
N LEU A 103 10.54 14.41 6.85
CA LEU A 103 9.85 15.71 6.94
C LEU A 103 8.88 15.94 5.78
N HIS A 104 9.05 15.21 4.67
CA HIS A 104 8.34 15.44 3.41
C HIS A 104 7.54 14.23 2.92
N ILE A 105 7.73 13.03 3.51
CA ILE A 105 6.94 11.84 3.15
C ILE A 105 5.45 12.14 3.35
N PRO A 106 4.64 12.04 2.28
CA PRO A 106 3.19 12.03 2.41
C PRO A 106 2.78 10.79 3.20
N LYS A 107 1.96 10.98 4.22
CA LYS A 107 1.41 9.90 5.03
C LYS A 107 -0.06 10.17 5.33
N LEU A 108 -0.80 9.10 5.50
CA LEU A 108 -2.19 9.18 5.94
C LEU A 108 -2.25 9.67 7.40
N GLY A 109 -3.40 10.25 7.76
CA GLY A 109 -3.66 10.69 9.12
C GLY A 109 -3.53 9.53 10.11
N ARG A 110 -2.88 9.78 11.25
CA ARG A 110 -2.66 8.77 12.27
C ARG A 110 -3.98 8.15 12.73
N GLY A 111 -4.09 6.83 12.67
CA GLY A 111 -5.26 6.09 13.13
C GLY A 111 -6.54 6.35 12.33
N VAL A 112 -6.44 6.91 11.11
CA VAL A 112 -7.62 7.14 10.26
C VAL A 112 -7.93 5.91 9.41
N VAL A 113 -6.91 5.30 8.81
CA VAL A 113 -7.06 4.15 7.92
C VAL A 113 -6.62 2.88 8.63
N HIS A 114 -7.50 1.88 8.65
CA HIS A 114 -7.27 0.62 9.34
C HIS A 114 -7.16 -0.56 8.39
N TYR A 115 -7.76 -0.43 7.20
CA TYR A 115 -7.77 -1.48 6.19
C TYR A 115 -7.36 -0.91 4.83
N VAL A 116 -6.68 -1.72 4.03
CA VAL A 116 -6.36 -1.41 2.64
C VAL A 116 -6.80 -2.56 1.77
N SER A 117 -7.62 -2.28 0.77
CA SER A 117 -8.02 -3.28 -0.23
C SER A 117 -7.19 -3.12 -1.49
N PHE A 118 -6.76 -4.25 -2.03
CA PHE A 118 -6.05 -4.37 -3.30
C PHE A 118 -6.85 -5.27 -4.23
N SER A 119 -6.95 -4.88 -5.50
CA SER A 119 -7.49 -5.76 -6.53
C SER A 119 -6.93 -5.38 -7.90
N PRO A 120 -6.59 -6.35 -8.76
CA PRO A 120 -6.45 -6.07 -10.19
C PRO A 120 -7.81 -5.61 -10.74
N LEU A 121 -7.78 -4.85 -11.84
CA LEU A 121 -8.99 -4.23 -12.41
C LEU A 121 -10.06 -5.23 -12.85
N ASP A 122 -9.66 -6.39 -13.36
CA ASP A 122 -10.57 -7.45 -13.81
C ASP A 122 -11.40 -8.09 -12.67
N LYS A 123 -10.93 -7.98 -11.42
CA LYS A 123 -11.58 -8.52 -10.20
C LYS A 123 -12.11 -7.45 -9.25
N LEU A 124 -12.07 -6.19 -9.66
CA LEU A 124 -12.40 -5.06 -8.82
C LEU A 124 -13.87 -5.11 -8.34
N SER A 125 -14.06 -5.16 -7.02
CA SER A 125 -15.37 -5.23 -6.37
C SER A 125 -15.74 -3.95 -5.59
N PHE A 126 -14.90 -2.92 -5.71
CA PHE A 126 -15.04 -1.64 -5.02
C PHE A 126 -14.62 -0.49 -5.94
N ASP A 127 -15.14 0.71 -5.67
CA ASP A 127 -14.65 1.95 -6.28
C ASP A 127 -13.29 2.33 -5.65
N PRO A 128 -12.17 2.24 -6.39
CA PRO A 128 -10.81 2.33 -5.84
C PRO A 128 -10.45 3.75 -5.39
#